data_AF-A0A845R3K3-F1
#
_entry.id   AF-A0A845R3K3-F1
#
_cell.length_a   1.000
_cell.length_b   1.000
_cell.length_c   1.000
_cell.angle_alpha   90.00
_cell.angle_beta   90.00
_cell.angle_gamma   90.00
#
_symmetry.space_group_name_H-M   'P 1'
#
loop_
_entity.id
_entity.type
_entity.pdbx_description
1 polymer ?
#
loop_
_entity_poly.entity_id
_entity_poly.type
_entity_poly.pdbx_seq_one_letter_code
_entity_poly.pdbx_strand_id
1 'polypeptide(L)'
;MELREQIISVLRGHGVVKMSVAPLCMVDLVEIYLTDFEDMLMSKLLRDVAERYGVEKRILMQRLGGLARQIHRKDPQWYCETFPEGYSTPVFLRAVAREVQLSLWDAPPLAGIG
;
A
#
# COMPACT_ATOMS: atom_id res chain seq x y z
N MET A 1 -3.76 -11.18 -13.74
CA MET A 1 -4.25 -10.38 -12.60
C MET A 1 -3.42 -9.12 -12.58
N GLU A 2 -4.05 -7.95 -12.68
CA GLU A 2 -3.31 -6.68 -12.71
C GLU A 2 -2.74 -6.37 -11.32
N LEU A 3 -1.51 -5.86 -11.24
CA LEU A 3 -0.83 -5.52 -9.97
C LEU A 3 -1.71 -4.64 -9.07
N ARG A 4 -2.45 -3.70 -9.65
CA ARG A 4 -3.41 -2.84 -8.92
C ARG A 4 -4.50 -3.64 -8.22
N GLU A 5 -5.04 -4.69 -8.86
CA GLU A 5 -6.07 -5.54 -8.27
C GLU A 5 -5.54 -6.29 -7.04
N GLN A 6 -4.28 -6.74 -7.09
CA GLN A 6 -3.62 -7.39 -5.96
C GLN A 6 -3.44 -6.43 -4.79
N ILE A 7 -2.95 -5.21 -5.06
CA ILE A 7 -2.79 -4.19 -4.01
C ILE A 7 -4.15 -3.87 -3.38
N ILE A 8 -5.19 -3.71 -4.20
CA ILE A 8 -6.57 -3.52 -3.72
C ILE A 8 -7.04 -4.71 -2.87
N SER A 9 -6.71 -5.94 -3.27
CA SER A 9 -7.06 -7.16 -2.55
C SER A 9 -6.42 -7.21 -1.15
N VAL A 10 -5.12 -6.91 -1.06
CA VAL A 10 -4.39 -6.81 0.23
C VAL A 10 -5.04 -5.76 1.12
N LEU A 11 -5.30 -4.55 0.61
CA LEU A 11 -5.97 -3.49 1.37
C LEU A 11 -7.35 -3.91 1.86
N ARG A 12 -8.12 -4.62 1.03
CA ARG A 12 -9.42 -5.18 1.42
C ARG A 12 -9.29 -6.27 2.50
N GLY A 13 -8.23 -7.07 2.46
CA GLY A 13 -7.90 -8.05 3.49
C GLY A 13 -7.80 -7.43 4.88
N HIS A 14 -7.24 -6.22 4.98
CA HIS A 14 -7.19 -5.44 6.22
C HIS A 14 -8.44 -4.60 6.51
N GLY A 15 -9.56 -4.86 5.83
CA GLY A 15 -10.84 -4.20 6.07
C GLY A 15 -11.02 -2.84 5.40
N VAL A 16 -10.20 -2.48 4.41
CA VAL A 16 -10.40 -1.27 3.59
C VAL A 16 -11.48 -1.52 2.53
N VAL A 17 -12.74 -1.28 2.87
CA VAL A 17 -13.88 -1.55 1.98
C VAL A 17 -14.07 -0.46 0.92
N LYS A 18 -13.92 0.81 1.30
CA LYS A 18 -14.19 1.96 0.41
C LYS A 18 -12.90 2.51 -0.21
N MET A 19 -12.78 2.41 -1.53
CA MET A 19 -11.68 2.98 -2.30
C MET A 19 -11.86 4.49 -2.50
N SER A 20 -11.53 5.24 -1.45
CA SER A 20 -11.45 6.70 -1.49
C SER A 20 -10.05 7.17 -1.91
N VAL A 21 -9.80 8.47 -1.87
CA VAL A 21 -8.49 9.04 -2.28
C VAL A 21 -7.31 8.41 -1.54
N ALA A 22 -7.40 8.18 -0.22
CA ALA A 22 -6.24 7.67 0.53
C ALA A 22 -5.86 6.21 0.15
N PRO A 23 -6.79 5.25 0.05
CA PRO A 23 -6.51 3.93 -0.52
C PRO A 23 -6.00 3.99 -1.97
N LEU A 24 -6.56 4.84 -2.83
CA LEU A 24 -6.10 4.97 -4.21
C LEU A 24 -4.66 5.50 -4.29
N CYS A 25 -4.32 6.50 -3.48
CA CYS A 25 -2.93 6.96 -3.37
C CYS A 25 -2.02 5.84 -2.86
N MET A 26 -2.47 4.99 -1.92
CA MET A 26 -1.69 3.84 -1.47
C MET A 26 -1.46 2.83 -2.61
N VAL A 27 -2.48 2.57 -3.43
CA VAL A 27 -2.34 1.70 -4.62
C VAL A 27 -1.28 2.25 -5.56
N ASP A 28 -1.34 3.55 -5.90
CA ASP A 28 -0.36 4.16 -6.80
C ASP A 28 1.05 4.17 -6.20
N LEU A 29 1.17 4.43 -4.89
CA LEU A 29 2.46 4.40 -4.19
C LEU A 29 3.07 3.00 -4.23
N VAL A 30 2.29 1.95 -3.95
CA VAL A 30 2.76 0.56 -3.93
C VAL A 30 3.10 0.10 -5.34
N GLU A 31 2.28 0.44 -6.34
CA GLU A 31 2.54 0.11 -7.73
C GLU A 31 3.88 0.67 -8.19
N ILE A 32 4.09 1.99 -8.07
CA ILE A 32 5.35 2.64 -8.45
C ILE A 32 6.51 2.09 -7.60
N TYR A 33 6.27 1.81 -6.31
CA TYR A 33 7.29 1.24 -5.44
C TYR A 33 7.76 -0.16 -5.91
N LEU A 34 6.87 -0.94 -6.50
CA LEU A 34 7.17 -2.29 -6.98
C LEU A 34 7.70 -2.32 -8.42
N THR A 35 7.36 -1.33 -9.26
CA THR A 35 7.72 -1.33 -10.69
C THR A 35 8.88 -0.39 -11.06
N ASP A 36 8.94 0.80 -10.46
CA ASP A 36 9.77 1.91 -10.97
C ASP A 36 10.57 2.61 -9.86
N PHE A 37 10.78 1.96 -8.72
CA PHE A 37 11.45 2.58 -7.57
C PHE A 37 12.97 2.61 -7.66
N GLU A 38 13.57 1.91 -8.63
CA GLU A 38 15.01 1.92 -8.84
C GLU A 38 15.48 3.38 -9.03
N ASP A 39 16.42 3.83 -8.20
CA ASP A 39 16.93 5.22 -8.12
C ASP A 39 15.94 6.32 -7.67
N MET A 40 14.76 5.97 -7.15
CA MET A 40 13.79 6.95 -6.64
C MET A 40 13.89 7.13 -5.11
N LEU A 41 13.98 8.39 -4.66
CA LEU A 41 13.82 8.69 -3.23
C LEU A 41 12.36 8.54 -2.79
N MET A 42 12.12 7.90 -1.65
CA MET A 42 10.79 7.78 -1.04
C MET A 42 10.07 9.13 -0.88
N SER A 43 10.82 10.18 -0.57
CA SER A 43 10.29 11.54 -0.45
C SER A 43 9.80 12.11 -1.78
N LYS A 44 10.44 11.74 -2.91
CA LYS A 44 10.06 12.09 -4.27
C LYS A 44 8.82 11.31 -4.68
N LEU A 45 8.80 9.99 -4.47
CA LEU A 45 7.62 9.13 -4.71
C LEU A 45 6.36 9.70 -4.04
N LEU A 46 6.44 10.02 -2.75
CA LEU A 46 5.32 10.59 -2.01
C LEU A 46 4.88 11.96 -2.55
N ARG A 47 5.81 12.78 -3.04
CA ARG A 47 5.48 14.08 -3.63
C ARG A 47 4.80 13.89 -4.98
N ASP A 48 5.36 13.05 -5.84
CA ASP A 48 4.87 12.84 -7.21
C ASP A 48 3.44 12.26 -7.18
N VAL A 49 3.16 11.31 -6.27
CA VAL A 49 1.79 10.84 -6.05
C VAL A 49 0.91 11.94 -5.47
N ALA A 50 1.37 12.72 -4.48
CA ALA A 50 0.55 13.80 -3.92
C ALA A 50 0.14 14.83 -5.00
N GLU A 51 1.06 15.19 -5.90
CA GLU A 51 0.81 16.10 -7.02
C GLU A 51 -0.23 15.54 -8.00
N ARG A 52 -0.18 14.24 -8.33
CA ARG A 52 -1.20 13.58 -9.20
C ARG A 52 -2.62 13.71 -8.65
N TYR A 53 -2.77 13.74 -7.33
CA TYR A 53 -4.07 13.88 -6.66
C TYR A 53 -4.38 15.34 -6.28
N GLY A 54 -3.56 16.31 -6.71
CA GLY A 54 -3.76 17.73 -6.42
C GLY A 54 -3.69 18.08 -4.94
N VAL A 55 -2.88 17.36 -4.15
CA VAL A 55 -2.74 17.59 -2.71
C VAL A 55 -1.28 17.78 -2.31
N GLU A 56 -1.06 18.45 -1.18
CA GLU A 56 0.27 18.53 -0.60
C GLU A 56 0.73 17.18 -0.03
N LYS A 57 2.05 16.90 -0.13
CA LYS A 57 2.67 15.68 0.45
C LYS A 57 2.29 15.47 1.92
N ARG A 58 2.26 16.54 2.72
CA ARG A 58 1.88 16.48 4.14
C ARG A 58 0.44 16.00 4.33
N ILE A 59 -0.48 16.51 3.50
CA ILE A 59 -1.90 16.11 3.52
C ILE A 59 -2.05 14.66 3.10
N LEU A 60 -1.32 14.21 2.06
CA LEU A 60 -1.27 12.80 1.68
C LEU A 60 -0.80 11.92 2.85
N MET A 61 0.32 12.27 3.51
CA MET A 61 0.82 11.50 4.65
C MET A 61 -0.18 11.44 5.81
N GLN A 62 -0.89 12.53 6.10
CA GLN A 62 -1.95 12.54 7.12
C GLN A 62 -3.13 11.64 6.74
N ARG A 63 -3.53 11.63 5.47
CA ARG A 63 -4.59 10.76 4.95
C ARG A 63 -4.19 9.28 5.04
N LEU A 64 -2.94 8.95 4.72
CA LEU A 64 -2.40 7.60 4.89
C LEU A 64 -2.35 7.18 6.37
N GLY A 65 -2.02 8.11 7.29
CA GLY A 65 -2.13 7.85 8.73
C GLY A 65 -3.59 7.66 9.21
N GLY A 66 -4.55 8.30 8.54
CA GLY A 66 -5.98 8.02 8.72
C GLY A 66 -6.34 6.60 8.28
N LEU A 67 -5.84 6.17 7.12
CA LEU A 67 -6.04 4.83 6.58
C LEU A 67 -5.43 3.75 7.49
N ALA A 68 -4.20 3.94 7.96
CA ALA A 68 -3.56 3.00 8.87
C ALA A 68 -4.32 2.87 10.20
N ARG A 69 -4.88 3.96 10.72
CA ARG A 69 -5.78 3.92 11.89
C ARG A 69 -7.11 3.22 11.62
N GLN A 70 -7.62 3.29 10.39
CA GLN A 70 -8.79 2.51 10.01
C GLN A 70 -8.45 1.01 9.99
N ILE A 71 -7.31 0.64 9.43
CA ILE A 71 -6.79 -0.74 9.47
C ILE A 71 -6.62 -1.20 10.91
N HIS A 72 -6.00 -0.40 11.80
CA HIS A 72 -5.86 -0.76 13.22
C HIS A 72 -7.19 -1.16 13.88
N ARG A 73 -8.31 -0.52 13.52
CA ARG A 73 -9.63 -0.87 14.08
C ARG A 73 -10.19 -2.19 13.55
N LYS A 74 -9.70 -2.67 12.41
CA LYS A 74 -10.20 -3.87 11.72
C LYS A 74 -9.25 -5.05 11.84
N ASP A 75 -7.96 -4.77 11.84
CA ASP A 75 -6.85 -5.70 11.94
C ASP A 75 -5.78 -5.12 12.87
N PRO A 76 -6.03 -5.17 14.20
CA PRO A 76 -5.13 -4.58 15.17
C PRO A 76 -3.82 -5.33 15.32
N GLN A 77 -3.85 -6.65 15.13
CA GLN A 77 -2.66 -7.48 15.21
C GLN A 77 -1.66 -7.06 14.13
N TRP A 78 -2.09 -7.02 12.87
CA TRP A 78 -1.24 -6.60 11.77
C TRP A 78 -0.68 -5.20 11.98
N TYR A 79 -1.50 -4.26 12.47
CA TYR A 79 -1.05 -2.90 12.74
C TYR A 79 0.05 -2.85 13.82
N CYS A 80 -0.12 -3.58 14.93
CA CYS A 80 0.87 -3.62 16.01
C CYS A 80 2.18 -4.30 15.57
N GLU A 81 2.09 -5.37 14.77
CA GLU A 81 3.27 -6.05 14.20
C GLU A 81 3.99 -5.17 13.17
N THR A 82 3.25 -4.40 12.38
CA THR A 82 3.81 -3.52 11.35
C THR A 82 4.41 -2.24 11.93
N PHE A 83 3.82 -1.69 13.01
CA PHE A 83 4.21 -0.40 13.60
C PHE A 83 4.58 -0.52 15.10
N PRO A 84 5.58 -1.34 15.48
CA PRO A 84 5.94 -1.52 16.89
C PRO A 84 6.42 -0.23 17.56
N GLU A 85 7.02 0.69 16.78
CA GLU A 85 7.52 1.99 17.24
C GLU A 85 6.58 3.16 16.89
N GLY A 86 5.37 2.86 16.42
CA GLY A 86 4.40 3.83 15.96
C GLY A 86 4.36 4.04 14.44
N TYR A 87 3.36 4.81 13.99
CA TYR A 87 3.04 4.94 12.57
C TYR A 87 4.14 5.64 11.77
N SER A 88 4.50 5.06 10.63
CA SER A 88 5.46 5.62 9.68
C SER A 88 5.02 5.32 8.24
N THR A 89 4.82 6.35 7.42
CA THR A 89 4.35 6.18 6.03
C THR A 89 5.28 5.28 5.20
N PRO A 90 6.62 5.41 5.25
CA PRO A 90 7.52 4.48 4.54
C PRO A 90 7.44 3.03 5.04
N VAL A 91 7.12 2.81 6.31
CA VAL A 91 6.91 1.45 6.85
C VAL A 91 5.60 0.90 6.33
N PHE A 92 4.54 1.71 6.35
CA PHE A 92 3.22 1.31 5.86
C PHE A 92 3.28 0.87 4.38
N LEU A 93 3.90 1.70 3.53
CA LEU A 93 4.08 1.40 2.12
C LEU A 93 4.84 0.09 1.90
N ARG A 94 5.96 -0.10 2.61
CA ARG A 94 6.77 -1.33 2.50
C ARG A 94 6.04 -2.57 2.98
N ALA A 95 5.22 -2.47 4.03
CA ALA A 95 4.43 -3.58 4.54
C ALA A 95 3.41 -4.05 3.51
N VAL A 96 2.61 -3.13 2.96
CA VAL A 96 1.63 -3.45 1.90
C VAL A 96 2.33 -3.99 0.65
N ALA A 97 3.43 -3.38 0.21
CA ALA A 97 4.20 -3.85 -0.93
C ALA A 97 4.73 -5.29 -0.73
N ARG A 98 5.22 -5.61 0.47
CA ARG A 98 5.70 -6.94 0.83
C ARG A 98 4.58 -7.97 0.78
N GLU A 99 3.40 -7.66 1.30
CA GLU A 99 2.26 -8.59 1.23
C GLU A 99 1.76 -8.81 -0.19
N VAL A 100 1.80 -7.78 -1.03
CA VAL A 100 1.51 -7.93 -2.47
C VAL A 100 2.52 -8.87 -3.12
N GLN A 101 3.82 -8.72 -2.84
CA GLN A 101 4.86 -9.63 -3.33
C GLN A 101 4.67 -11.07 -2.83
N LEU A 102 4.28 -11.27 -1.57
CA LEU A 102 3.97 -12.62 -1.04
C LEU A 102 2.72 -13.22 -1.72
N SER A 103 1.67 -12.41 -1.90
CA SER A 103 0.44 -12.83 -2.59
C SER A 103 0.68 -13.19 -4.06
N LEU A 104 1.69 -12.57 -4.68
CA LEU A 104 2.14 -12.88 -6.04
C LEU A 104 2.88 -14.22 -6.13
N TRP A 105 3.64 -14.59 -5.10
CA TRP A 105 4.38 -15.85 -5.05
C TRP A 105 3.54 -17.04 -4.60
N ASP A 106 2.49 -16.82 -3.80
CA ASP A 106 1.52 -17.85 -3.41
C ASP A 106 0.48 -18.16 -4.50
N ALA A 107 0.53 -17.47 -5.65
CA ALA A 107 -0.27 -17.86 -6.81
C ALA A 107 0.23 -19.23 -7.31
N PRO A 108 -0.59 -20.30 -7.31
CA PRO A 108 -0.16 -21.59 -7.81
C PRO A 108 0.35 -21.44 -9.24
N PRO A 109 1.44 -22.12 -9.64
CA PRO A 109 1.81 -22.17 -11.04
C PRO A 109 0.58 -22.71 -11.77
N LEU A 110 0.06 -21.93 -12.73
CA LEU A 110 -0.99 -22.40 -13.62
C LEU A 110 -0.53 -23.74 -14.15
N ALA A 111 -1.16 -24.81 -13.66
CA ALA A 111 -0.84 -26.16 -14.04
C ALA A 111 -0.90 -26.20 -15.56
N GLY A 112 0.28 -26.42 -16.15
CA GLY A 112 0.42 -26.58 -17.58
C GLY A 112 -0.57 -27.63 -18.03
N ILE A 113 -1.39 -27.23 -19.00
CA ILE A 113 -2.10 -28.14 -19.88
C ILE A 113 -1.00 -29.03 -20.49
N GLY A 114 -0.98 -30.30 -20.09
CA GLY A 114 -0.14 -31.35 -20.63
C GLY A 114 -1.00 -32.57 -20.89
#